data_AF-W4V341-F1
#
_entry.id   AF-W4V341-F1
#
_cell.length_a   1.000
_cell.length_b   1.000
_cell.length_c   1.000
_cell.angle_alpha   90.00
_cell.angle_beta   90.00
_cell.angle_gamma   90.00
#
_symmetry.space_group_name_H-M   'P 1'
#
loop_
_entity.id
_entity.type
_entity.pdbx_description
1 polymer ?
#
loop_
_entity_poly.entity_id
_entity_poly.type
_entity_poly.pdbx_seq_one_letter_code
_entity_poly.pdbx_strand_id
1 'polypeptide(L)'
;MDCLEAHDFLMNTVVEQKIFKESSHEVYKKAVDEVKRLENMMSFFIDTSEVSQLNKLSGKGKVHISPEVMYVLKMAYKFSKMTQGLLI
;
A
#
# COMPACT_ATOMS: atom_id res chain seq x y z
N MET A 1 -5.36 -30.54 4.07
CA MET A 1 -4.77 -29.20 4.32
C MET A 1 -4.10 -28.80 3.03
N ASP A 2 -4.70 -27.86 2.31
CA ASP A 2 -4.22 -27.48 0.99
C ASP A 2 -3.13 -26.41 1.13
N CYS A 3 -2.05 -26.57 0.38
CA CYS A 3 -0.99 -25.58 0.24
C CYS A 3 -1.15 -24.89 -1.11
N LEU A 4 -1.35 -23.58 -1.10
CA LEU A 4 -1.31 -22.74 -2.29
C LEU A 4 -0.04 -21.91 -2.25
N GLU A 5 0.73 -21.99 -3.33
CA GLU A 5 1.89 -21.13 -3.61
C GLU A 5 1.54 -20.30 -4.85
N ALA A 6 1.72 -18.99 -4.77
CA ALA A 6 1.42 -18.06 -5.86
C ALA A 6 2.47 -16.95 -5.96
N HIS A 7 2.72 -16.51 -7.18
CA HIS A 7 3.61 -15.41 -7.52
C HIS A 7 2.84 -14.41 -8.39
N ASP A 8 2.66 -13.19 -7.89
CA ASP A 8 1.97 -12.11 -8.59
C ASP A 8 2.92 -10.95 -8.85
N PHE A 9 2.73 -10.22 -9.95
CA PHE A 9 3.42 -8.95 -10.16
C PHE A 9 2.51 -7.81 -9.70
N LEU A 10 2.82 -7.21 -8.55
CA LEU A 10 2.02 -6.18 -7.87
C LEU A 10 2.97 -5.09 -7.36
N MET A 11 2.53 -3.83 -7.34
CA MET A 11 3.38 -2.71 -6.89
C MET A 11 4.75 -2.65 -7.59
N ASN A 12 4.79 -3.00 -8.88
CA ASN A 12 6.00 -3.07 -9.70
C ASN A 12 7.10 -4.01 -9.15
N THR A 13 6.70 -5.06 -8.44
CA THR A 13 7.60 -6.11 -7.94
C THR A 13 6.89 -7.47 -7.95
N VAL A 14 7.66 -8.54 -7.75
CA VAL A 14 7.09 -9.88 -7.54
C VAL A 14 6.71 -10.04 -6.07
N VAL A 15 5.46 -10.43 -5.82
CA VAL A 15 4.92 -10.77 -4.51
C VAL A 15 4.66 -12.27 -4.48
N GLU A 16 5.31 -12.96 -3.55
CA GLU A 16 5.13 -14.39 -3.31
C GLU A 16 4.22 -14.62 -2.10
N GLN A 17 3.27 -15.55 -2.24
CA GLN A 17 2.31 -15.89 -1.21
C GLN A 17 2.24 -17.40 -1.03
N LYS A 18 2.43 -17.86 0.21
CA LYS A 18 2.30 -19.27 0.61
C LYS A 18 1.22 -19.43 1.67
N ILE A 19 0.15 -20.14 1.34
CA ILE A 19 -1.07 -20.23 2.16
C ILE A 19 -1.36 -21.69 2.50
N PHE A 20 -1.40 -22.00 3.79
CA PHE A 20 -1.74 -23.31 4.33
C PHE A 20 -3.12 -23.27 4.99
N LYS A 21 -4.18 -23.51 4.22
CA LYS A 21 -5.56 -23.47 4.72
C LYS A 21 -6.51 -24.20 3.76
N GLU A 22 -7.62 -24.72 4.28
CA GLU A 22 -8.79 -25.04 3.45
C GLU A 22 -9.34 -23.77 2.78
N SER A 23 -9.78 -23.88 1.51
CA SER A 23 -10.21 -22.74 0.69
C SER A 23 -9.12 -21.67 0.49
N SER A 24 -7.87 -22.10 0.35
CA SER A 24 -6.69 -21.24 0.16
C SER A 24 -6.83 -20.24 -1.00
N HIS A 25 -7.58 -20.58 -2.05
CA HIS A 25 -7.79 -19.71 -3.21
C HIS A 25 -8.61 -18.44 -2.91
N GLU A 26 -9.62 -18.53 -2.03
CA GLU A 26 -10.41 -17.34 -1.66
C GLU A 26 -9.57 -16.36 -0.83
N VAL A 27 -8.78 -16.88 0.10
CA VAL A 27 -7.86 -16.08 0.93
C VAL A 27 -6.81 -15.41 0.06
N TYR A 28 -6.22 -16.17 -0.87
CA TYR A 28 -5.28 -15.67 -1.87
C TYR A 28 -5.86 -14.50 -2.65
N LYS A 29 -7.07 -14.67 -3.22
CA LYS A 29 -7.71 -13.62 -4.01
C LYS A 29 -7.94 -12.34 -3.19
N LYS A 30 -8.39 -12.47 -1.94
CA LYS A 30 -8.58 -11.31 -1.04
C LYS A 30 -7.27 -10.58 -0.78
N ALA A 31 -6.17 -11.30 -0.59
CA ALA A 31 -4.86 -10.68 -0.38
C ALA A 31 -4.37 -9.93 -1.64
N VAL A 32 -4.51 -10.52 -2.83
CA VAL A 32 -4.18 -9.86 -4.10
C VAL A 32 -5.02 -8.61 -4.32
N ASP A 33 -6.33 -8.69 -4.11
CA ASP A 33 -7.24 -7.56 -4.28
C ASP A 33 -6.92 -6.43 -3.30
N GLU A 34 -6.52 -6.76 -2.06
CA GLU A 34 -6.13 -5.78 -1.07
C GLU A 34 -4.82 -5.08 -1.42
N VAL A 35 -3.80 -5.80 -1.91
CA VAL A 35 -2.54 -5.17 -2.37
C VAL A 35 -2.81 -4.20 -3.52
N LYS A 36 -3.68 -4.59 -4.49
CA LYS A 36 -4.09 -3.70 -5.58
C LYS A 36 -4.83 -2.47 -5.08
N ARG A 37 -5.71 -2.62 -4.08
CA ARG A 37 -6.43 -1.49 -3.47
C ARG A 37 -5.44 -0.52 -2.83
N LEU A 38 -4.49 -1.03 -2.05
CA LEU A 38 -3.44 -0.23 -1.41
C LEU A 38 -2.56 0.49 -2.44
N GLU A 39 -2.16 -0.18 -3.52
CA GLU A 39 -1.39 0.42 -4.61
C GLU A 39 -2.13 1.62 -5.22
N ASN A 40 -3.43 1.46 -5.52
CA ASN A 40 -4.26 2.53 -6.06
C ASN A 40 -4.42 3.72 -5.11
N MET A 41 -4.31 3.52 -3.80
CA MET A 41 -4.42 4.60 -2.81
C MET A 41 -3.08 5.28 -2.51
N MET A 42 -1.99 4.50 -2.48
CA MET A 42 -0.71 4.92 -1.90
C MET A 42 0.42 5.12 -2.93
N SER A 43 0.25 4.66 -4.17
CA SER A 43 1.30 4.76 -5.19
C SER A 43 1.53 6.19 -5.63
N PHE A 44 2.76 6.67 -5.58
CA PHE A 44 3.13 7.99 -6.13
C PHE A 44 3.28 7.99 -7.67
N PHE A 45 3.17 6.82 -8.32
CA PHE A 45 3.19 6.68 -9.78
C PHE A 45 1.78 6.62 -10.39
N ILE A 46 0.77 6.23 -9.60
CA ILE A 46 -0.63 6.21 -10.07
C ILE A 46 -1.21 7.60 -9.88
N ASP A 47 -1.56 8.25 -11.00
CA ASP A 47 -1.98 9.64 -11.02
C ASP A 47 -3.23 9.96 -10.19
N THR A 48 -4.10 8.96 -10.05
CA THR A 48 -5.38 9.04 -9.33
C THR A 48 -5.25 8.71 -7.85
N SER A 49 -4.09 8.25 -7.37
CA SER A 49 -3.90 7.90 -5.96
C SER A 49 -4.00 9.11 -5.04
N GLU A 50 -4.33 8.88 -3.77
CA GLU A 50 -4.42 9.95 -2.78
C GLU A 50 -3.05 10.62 -2.56
N VAL A 51 -1.98 9.84 -2.58
CA VAL A 51 -0.59 10.35 -2.46
C VAL A 51 -0.23 11.23 -3.65
N SER A 52 -0.56 10.83 -4.88
CA SER A 52 -0.32 11.64 -6.07
C SER A 52 -1.13 12.93 -6.05
N GLN A 53 -2.39 12.89 -5.62
CA GLN A 53 -3.23 14.08 -5.47
C GLN A 53 -2.70 15.03 -4.39
N LEU A 54 -2.25 14.48 -3.25
CA LEU A 54 -1.60 15.25 -2.18
C LEU A 54 -0.37 16.00 -2.71
N ASN A 55 0.48 15.30 -3.46
CA ASN A 55 1.69 15.89 -4.04
C ASN A 55 1.36 17.01 -5.04
N LYS A 56 0.36 16.81 -5.91
CA LYS A 56 -0.07 17.80 -6.92
C LYS A 56 -0.60 19.11 -6.30
N LEU A 57 -1.26 19.01 -5.14
CA LEU A 57 -1.87 20.12 -4.42
C LEU A 57 -0.98 20.68 -3.29
N SER A 58 0.27 20.25 -3.18
CA SER A 58 1.22 20.74 -2.18
C SER A 58 1.35 22.27 -2.25
N GLY A 59 1.12 22.93 -1.11
CA GLY A 59 1.14 24.39 -0.99
C GLY A 59 -0.04 25.13 -1.64
N LYS A 60 -0.99 24.42 -2.27
CA LYS A 60 -2.11 25.03 -3.02
C LYS A 60 -3.47 24.87 -2.35
N GLY A 61 -3.61 24.00 -1.35
CA GLY A 61 -4.87 23.80 -0.64
C GLY A 61 -4.86 22.62 0.32
N LYS A 62 -6.05 22.25 0.79
CA LYS A 62 -6.28 21.05 1.60
C LYS A 62 -6.70 19.90 0.69
N VAL A 63 -6.22 18.69 0.99
CA VAL A 63 -6.59 17.45 0.29
C VAL A 63 -7.27 16.53 1.29
N HIS A 64 -8.38 15.92 0.89
CA HIS A 64 -8.99 14.87 1.67
C HIS A 64 -8.14 13.59 1.54
N ILE A 65 -7.79 12.99 2.67
CA ILE A 65 -6.97 11.78 2.75
C ILE A 65 -7.70 10.77 3.63
N SER A 66 -7.79 9.53 3.17
CA SER A 66 -8.40 8.43 3.91
C SER A 66 -7.65 8.15 5.22
N PRO A 67 -8.34 7.58 6.23
CA PRO A 67 -7.69 7.24 7.50
C PRO A 67 -6.48 6.31 7.35
N GLU A 68 -6.51 5.39 6.39
CA GLU A 68 -5.44 4.42 6.13
C GLU A 68 -4.19 5.09 5.56
N VAL A 69 -4.34 5.94 4.53
CA VAL A 69 -3.22 6.71 3.97
C VAL A 69 -2.66 7.66 5.04
N MET A 70 -3.54 8.32 5.80
CA MET A 70 -3.13 9.19 6.92
C MET A 70 -2.34 8.43 8.00
N TYR A 71 -2.70 7.18 8.29
CA TYR A 71 -1.96 6.35 9.23
C TYR A 71 -0.53 6.09 8.75
N VAL A 72 -0.36 5.69 7.48
CA VAL A 72 0.97 5.45 6.89
C VAL A 72 1.82 6.72 6.89
N LEU A 73 1.25 7.86 6.50
CA LEU A 73 1.95 9.16 6.51
C LEU A 73 2.40 9.56 7.92
N LYS A 74 1.56 9.35 8.94
CA LYS A 74 1.92 9.60 10.35
C LYS A 74 3.07 8.69 10.80
N MET A 75 3.05 7.43 10.40
CA MET A 75 4.13 6.49 10.72
C MET A 75 5.45 6.89 10.04
N ALA A 76 5.42 7.23 8.76
CA ALA A 76 6.59 7.74 8.04
C ALA A 76 7.16 9.00 8.72
N TYR A 77 6.30 9.96 9.07
CA TYR A 77 6.71 11.17 9.80
C TYR A 77 7.32 10.85 11.18
N LYS A 78 6.74 9.91 11.92
CA LYS A 78 7.26 9.46 13.21
C LYS A 78 8.68 8.89 13.05
N PHE A 79 8.89 8.00 12.09
CA PHE A 79 10.22 7.44 11.84
C PHE A 79 11.21 8.51 11.40
N SER A 80 10.80 9.43 10.52
CA SER A 80 11.62 10.57 10.12
C SER A 80 12.10 11.39 11.32
N LYS A 81 11.22 11.67 12.29
CA LYS A 81 11.61 12.36 13.52
C LYS A 81 12.58 11.55 14.38
N MET A 82 12.33 10.25 14.54
CA MET A 82 13.21 9.36 15.31
C MET A 82 14.60 9.27 14.71
N THR A 83 14.70 9.30 13.38
CA THR A 83 15.97 9.20 12.65
C THR A 83 16.54 10.53 12.20
N GLN A 84 16.02 11.66 12.70
CA GLN A 84 16.47 13.01 12.34
C GLN A 84 16.50 13.25 10.81
N GLY A 85 15.52 12.71 10.09
CA GLY A 85 15.40 12.88 8.64
C GLY A 85 16.24 11.91 7.80
N LEU A 86 16.82 10.84 8.37
CA LEU A 86 17.46 9.78 7.57
C LEU A 86 16.43 8.94 6.79
N LEU A 87 15.29 8.62 7.42
CA LEU A 87 14.15 7.98 6.78
C LEU A 87 13.12 9.07 6.46
N ILE A 88 12.98 9.41 5.18
CA ILE A 88 11.98 10.34 4.64
C ILE A 88 11.35 9.70 3.41
#